data_AF-A0A937Y451-F1
#
_entry.id   AF-A0A937Y451-F1
#
_cell.length_a   1.000
_cell.length_b   1.000
_cell.length_c   1.000
_cell.angle_alpha   90.00
_cell.angle_beta   90.00
_cell.angle_gamma   90.00
#
_symmetry.space_group_name_H-M   'P 1'
#
loop_
_entity.id
_entity.type
_entity.pdbx_description
1 polymer ?
#
loop_
_entity_poly.entity_id
_entity_poly.type
_entity_poly.pdbx_seq_one_letter_code
_entity_poly.pdbx_strand_id
1 'polypeptide(L)'
;MSADPGNRLVSGRALETTATLLACAVIIVPIYWILSNGFKSLVDVFALKWVFTPTLENFQRIFAAPFDIGQKLLNSAIVSLLAVAIAIPVATLAAYAFSRFALRGARALVLAIVFSQFIPPVVIVLPYF
;
A
#
# COMPACT_ATOMS: atom_id res chain seq x y z
N MET A 1 47.35 22.15 8.86
CA MET A 1 46.17 22.32 8.00
C MET A 1 45.17 21.25 8.40
N SER A 2 44.43 21.51 9.48
CA SER A 2 43.58 20.54 10.18
C SER A 2 42.26 20.37 9.45
N ALA A 3 41.93 19.13 9.07
CA ALA A 3 40.63 18.78 8.53
C ALA A 3 39.57 18.98 9.63
N ASP A 4 38.65 19.89 9.36
CA ASP A 4 37.57 20.28 10.26
C ASP A 4 36.58 19.10 10.45
N PRO A 5 36.42 18.55 11.66
CA PRO A 5 35.57 17.38 11.91
C PRO A 5 34.09 17.59 11.59
N GLY A 6 33.63 18.84 11.48
CA GLY A 6 32.26 19.19 11.09
C GLY A 6 31.89 18.76 9.68
N ASN A 7 32.85 18.72 8.73
CA ASN A 7 32.55 18.42 7.33
C ASN A 7 32.23 16.94 7.07
N ARG A 8 32.73 16.03 7.92
CA ARG A 8 32.46 14.58 7.80
C ARG A 8 31.02 14.21 8.17
N LEU A 9 30.43 14.92 9.14
CA LEU A 9 29.05 14.72 9.56
C LEU A 9 28.04 15.32 8.57
N VAL A 10 28.39 16.46 7.96
CA VAL A 10 27.55 17.11 6.91
C VAL A 10 27.58 16.31 5.60
N SER A 11 28.74 15.77 5.22
CA SER A 11 28.87 14.92 4.03
C SER A 11 28.11 13.59 4.15
N GLY A 12 28.08 12.97 5.34
CA GLY A 12 27.27 11.78 5.62
C GLY A 12 25.77 12.04 5.49
N ARG A 13 25.27 13.12 6.10
CA ARG A 13 23.86 13.53 6.00
C ARG A 13 23.45 13.93 4.59
N ALA A 14 24.33 14.59 3.84
CA ALA A 14 24.08 14.97 2.45
C ALA A 14 23.95 13.73 1.54
N LEU A 15 24.74 12.68 1.80
CA LEU A 15 24.63 11.42 1.08
C LEU A 15 23.32 10.69 1.41
N GLU A 16 22.94 10.64 2.68
CA GLU A 16 21.68 10.03 3.15
C GLU A 16 20.44 10.75 2.59
N THR A 17 20.43 12.08 2.58
CA THR A 17 19.32 12.86 2.01
C THR A 17 19.25 12.68 0.50
N THR A 18 20.39 12.69 -0.20
CA THR A 18 20.43 12.45 -1.65
C THR A 18 19.94 11.04 -1.99
N ALA A 19 20.34 10.03 -1.22
CA ALA A 19 19.88 8.65 -1.40
C ALA A 19 18.37 8.52 -1.16
N THR A 20 17.84 9.19 -0.14
CA THR A 20 16.40 9.21 0.14
C THR A 20 15.62 9.90 -0.98
N LEU A 21 16.10 11.05 -1.48
CA LEU A 21 15.49 11.76 -2.60
C LEU A 21 15.49 10.91 -3.88
N LEU A 22 16.59 10.21 -4.17
CA LEU A 22 16.68 9.27 -5.28
C LEU A 22 15.67 8.11 -5.13
N ALA A 23 15.57 7.51 -3.94
CA ALA A 23 14.60 6.46 -3.67
C ALA A 23 13.16 6.95 -3.86
N CYS A 24 12.82 8.14 -3.34
CA CYS A 24 11.53 8.77 -3.55
C CYS A 24 11.26 9.02 -5.05
N ALA A 25 12.23 9.52 -5.81
CA ALA A 25 12.08 9.74 -7.24
C ALA A 25 11.74 8.44 -7.97
N VAL A 26 12.46 7.35 -7.69
CA VAL A 26 12.21 6.03 -8.30
C VAL A 26 10.80 5.52 -7.98
N ILE A 27 10.31 5.72 -6.76
CA ILE A 27 8.95 5.31 -6.35
C ILE A 27 7.88 6.17 -7.04
N ILE A 28 8.13 7.46 -7.25
CA ILE A 28 7.17 8.38 -7.86
C ILE A 28 6.98 8.11 -9.35
N VAL A 29 8.01 7.65 -10.08
CA VAL A 29 7.91 7.39 -11.52
C VAL A 29 6.71 6.50 -11.92
N PRO A 30 6.52 5.29 -11.36
CA PRO A 30 5.38 4.44 -11.73
C PRO A 30 4.03 5.03 -11.28
N ILE A 31 3.99 5.75 -10.16
CA ILE A 31 2.78 6.43 -9.68
C ILE A 31 2.38 7.53 -10.68
N TYR A 32 3.34 8.36 -11.08
CA TYR A 32 3.14 9.39 -12.10
C TYR A 32 2.66 8.78 -13.41
N TRP A 33 3.25 7.65 -13.82
CA TRP A 33 2.84 6.93 -15.03
C TRP A 33 1.36 6.53 -14.98
N ILE A 34 0.93 5.86 -13.90
CA ILE A 34 -0.46 5.41 -13.70
C ILE A 34 -1.41 6.62 -13.68
N LEU A 35 -1.05 7.68 -12.94
CA LEU A 35 -1.85 8.90 -12.87
C LEU A 35 -2.00 9.56 -14.24
N SER A 36 -0.91 9.68 -15.01
CA SER A 36 -0.95 10.28 -16.34
C SER A 36 -1.87 9.52 -17.29
N ASN A 37 -1.93 8.18 -17.18
CA ASN A 37 -2.80 7.35 -18.01
C ASN A 37 -4.29 7.59 -17.70
N GLY A 38 -4.63 8.02 -16.49
CA GLY A 38 -6.00 8.43 -16.15
C GLY A 38 -6.51 9.62 -16.97
N PHE A 39 -5.61 10.50 -17.42
CA PHE A 39 -5.93 11.69 -18.21
C PHE A 39 -5.70 11.53 -19.72
N LYS A 40 -5.25 10.36 -20.18
CA LYS A 40 -5.01 10.08 -21.61
C LYS A 40 -6.26 9.48 -22.26
N SER A 41 -6.47 9.75 -23.54
CA SER A 41 -7.46 8.99 -24.32
C SER A 41 -7.04 7.51 -24.40
N LEU A 42 -8.00 6.59 -24.53
CA LEU A 42 -7.72 5.15 -24.62
C LEU A 42 -6.69 4.84 -25.72
N VAL A 43 -6.79 5.52 -26.86
CA VAL A 43 -5.86 5.38 -28.00
C VAL A 43 -4.45 5.84 -27.63
N ASP A 44 -4.32 6.94 -26.90
CA ASP A 44 -3.02 7.49 -26.50
C ASP A 44 -2.34 6.67 -25.39
N VAL A 45 -3.12 5.97 -24.55
CA VAL A 45 -2.60 4.99 -23.58
C VAL A 45 -1.94 3.82 -24.30
N PHE A 46 -2.60 3.22 -25.30
CA PHE A 46 -2.04 2.10 -26.07
C PHE A 46 -0.89 2.52 -26.99
N ALA A 47 -0.89 3.76 -27.48
CA ALA A 47 0.18 4.30 -28.30
C ALA A 47 1.42 4.75 -27.50
N LEU A 48 1.43 4.58 -26.16
CA LEU A 48 2.53 4.97 -25.27
C LEU A 48 2.99 6.43 -25.46
N LYS A 49 2.05 7.32 -25.82
CA LYS A 49 2.39 8.73 -26.04
C LYS A 49 2.71 9.42 -24.73
N TRP A 50 3.81 10.17 -24.75
CA TRP A 50 4.25 11.02 -23.63
C TRP A 50 3.56 12.38 -23.64
N VAL A 51 3.27 12.91 -24.82
CA VAL A 51 2.54 14.17 -25.03
C VAL A 51 1.11 13.84 -25.46
N PHE A 52 0.13 14.35 -24.71
CA PHE A 52 -1.29 14.08 -24.92
C PHE A 52 -2.11 15.29 -24.50
N THR A 53 -3.35 15.38 -25.00
CA THR A 53 -4.34 16.35 -24.51
C THR A 53 -5.01 15.76 -23.28
N PRO A 54 -4.88 16.38 -22.08
CA PRO A 54 -5.49 15.84 -20.87
C PRO A 54 -7.03 15.87 -20.98
N THR A 55 -7.67 14.73 -20.71
CA THR A 55 -9.14 14.60 -20.69
C THR A 55 -9.65 14.09 -19.35
N LEU A 56 -10.90 14.42 -19.02
CA LEU A 56 -11.60 13.88 -17.83
C LEU A 56 -12.60 12.78 -18.18
N GLU A 57 -12.62 12.34 -19.44
CA GLU A 57 -13.59 11.37 -19.96
C GLU A 57 -13.50 10.03 -19.23
N ASN A 58 -12.28 9.54 -18.94
CA ASN A 58 -12.09 8.30 -18.20
C ASN A 58 -12.71 8.34 -16.80
N PHE A 59 -12.61 9.50 -16.12
CA PHE A 59 -13.21 9.69 -14.81
C PHE A 59 -14.74 9.73 -14.91
N GLN A 60 -15.31 10.44 -15.89
CA GLN A 60 -16.76 10.43 -16.08
C GLN A 60 -17.28 9.01 -16.41
N ARG A 61 -16.55 8.27 -17.26
CA ARG A 61 -16.91 6.93 -17.69
C ARG A 61 -16.87 5.90 -16.57
N ILE A 62 -15.94 6.00 -15.62
CA ILE A 62 -15.83 5.03 -14.52
C ILE A 62 -16.92 5.20 -13.44
N PHE A 63 -17.46 6.41 -13.30
CA PHE A 63 -18.59 6.70 -12.43
C PHE A 63 -19.96 6.48 -13.10
N ALA A 64 -19.99 6.28 -14.42
CA ALA A 64 -21.20 5.96 -15.16
C ALA A 64 -21.40 4.44 -15.31
N ALA A 65 -22.63 4.05 -15.68
CA ALA A 65 -22.96 2.68 -16.03
C ALA A 65 -22.10 2.21 -17.23
N PRO A 66 -21.60 0.96 -17.23
CA PRO A 66 -21.91 -0.13 -16.30
C PRO A 66 -20.93 -0.28 -15.11
N PHE A 67 -19.96 0.64 -14.94
CA PHE A 67 -18.88 0.45 -13.98
C PHE A 67 -19.27 0.88 -12.56
N ASP A 68 -20.01 1.99 -12.43
CA ASP A 68 -20.59 2.53 -11.18
C ASP A 68 -19.65 2.42 -9.97
N ILE A 69 -18.40 2.86 -10.15
CA ILE A 69 -17.33 2.61 -9.17
C ILE A 69 -17.60 3.26 -7.80
N GLY A 70 -18.44 4.30 -7.75
CA GLY A 70 -18.81 4.96 -6.50
C GLY A 70 -19.41 4.01 -5.46
N GLN A 71 -20.31 3.11 -5.89
CA GLN A 71 -20.87 2.09 -4.99
C GLN A 71 -19.82 1.07 -4.56
N LYS A 72 -18.91 0.70 -5.47
CA LYS A 72 -17.81 -0.25 -5.17
C LYS A 72 -16.84 0.33 -4.14
N LEU A 73 -16.47 1.59 -4.28
CA LEU A 73 -15.63 2.32 -3.32
C LEU A 73 -16.31 2.41 -1.95
N LEU A 74 -17.61 2.71 -1.91
CA LEU A 74 -18.36 2.74 -0.66
C LEU A 74 -18.40 1.37 0.03
N ASN A 75 -18.68 0.31 -0.72
CA ASN A 75 -18.69 -1.06 -0.18
C ASN A 75 -17.32 -1.44 0.37
N SER A 76 -16.23 -1.18 -0.36
CA SER A 76 -14.87 -1.43 0.12
C SER A 76 -14.51 -0.61 1.35
N ALA A 77 -14.90 0.67 1.40
CA ALA A 77 -14.67 1.53 2.55
C ALA A 77 -15.39 1.00 3.79
N ILE A 78 -16.68 0.66 3.67
CA ILE A 78 -17.47 0.11 4.78
C ILE A 78 -16.86 -1.21 5.28
N VAL A 79 -16.58 -2.14 4.37
CA VAL A 79 -16.02 -3.46 4.75
C VAL A 79 -14.66 -3.30 5.42
N SER A 80 -13.76 -2.48 4.87
CA SER A 80 -12.43 -2.27 5.43
C SER A 80 -12.46 -1.61 6.81
N LEU A 81 -13.32 -0.59 7.00
CA LEU A 81 -13.49 0.08 8.29
C LEU A 81 -14.04 -0.86 9.35
N LEU A 82 -15.08 -1.63 9.03
CA LEU A 82 -15.65 -2.61 9.96
C LEU A 82 -14.63 -3.70 10.32
N ALA A 83 -13.88 -4.20 9.33
CA ALA A 83 -12.84 -5.18 9.56
C ALA A 83 -11.76 -4.65 10.52
N VAL A 84 -11.27 -3.42 10.32
CA VAL A 84 -10.27 -2.79 11.18
C VAL A 84 -10.84 -2.52 12.59
N ALA A 85 -12.07 -2.02 12.67
CA ALA A 85 -12.74 -1.72 13.94
C ALA A 85 -12.92 -2.96 14.82
N ILE A 86 -13.10 -4.15 14.22
CA ILE A 86 -13.20 -5.42 14.94
C ILE A 86 -11.81 -6.03 15.20
N ALA A 87 -10.92 -6.00 14.20
CA ALA A 87 -9.62 -6.63 14.28
C ALA A 87 -8.70 -5.97 15.32
N ILE A 88 -8.68 -4.64 15.41
CA ILE A 88 -7.79 -3.92 16.34
C ILE A 88 -8.08 -4.29 17.80
N PRO A 89 -9.33 -4.21 18.32
CA PRO A 89 -9.61 -4.60 19.69
C PRO A 89 -9.22 -6.05 20.00
N VAL A 90 -9.57 -6.99 19.11
CA VAL A 90 -9.27 -8.41 19.29
C VAL A 90 -7.75 -8.66 19.29
N ALA A 91 -7.03 -8.09 18.32
CA ALA A 91 -5.59 -8.22 18.23
C ALA A 91 -4.88 -7.57 19.43
N THR A 92 -5.37 -6.43 19.90
CA THR A 92 -4.81 -5.72 21.06
C THR A 92 -4.99 -6.52 22.35
N LEU A 93 -6.18 -7.10 22.56
CA LEU A 93 -6.43 -7.98 23.71
C LEU A 93 -5.54 -9.23 23.68
N ALA A 94 -5.39 -9.85 22.50
CA ALA A 94 -4.49 -10.98 22.34
C ALA A 94 -3.02 -10.60 22.61
N ALA A 95 -2.56 -9.47 22.06
CA ALA A 95 -1.21 -8.96 22.29
C ALA A 95 -0.95 -8.63 23.77
N TYR A 96 -1.93 -8.04 24.46
CA TYR A 96 -1.85 -7.82 25.90
C TYR A 96 -1.74 -9.13 26.67
N ALA A 97 -2.52 -10.14 26.29
CA ALA A 97 -2.48 -11.44 26.94
C ALA A 97 -1.09 -12.11 26.82
N PHE A 98 -0.51 -12.09 25.62
CA PHE A 98 0.83 -12.63 25.36
C PHE A 98 1.95 -11.86 26.03
N SER A 99 1.81 -10.54 26.18
CA SER A 99 2.86 -9.69 26.79
C SER A 99 2.84 -9.72 28.32
N ARG A 100 1.67 -9.86 28.95
CA ARG A 100 1.53 -9.75 30.40
C ARG A 100 1.42 -11.08 31.14
N PHE A 101 0.89 -12.13 30.52
CA PHE A 101 0.67 -13.41 31.20
C PHE A 101 1.62 -14.50 30.70
N ALA A 102 2.07 -15.36 31.62
CA ALA A 102 2.82 -16.57 31.29
C ALA A 102 1.87 -17.68 30.81
N LEU A 103 1.45 -17.59 29.55
CA LEU A 103 0.55 -18.57 28.93
C LEU A 103 1.27 -19.90 28.66
N ARG A 104 0.68 -21.01 29.11
CA ARG A 104 1.17 -22.35 28.78
C ARG A 104 0.96 -22.57 27.27
N GLY A 105 2.03 -22.89 26.54
CA GLY A 105 1.98 -23.07 25.09
C GLY A 105 2.00 -21.77 24.27
N ALA A 106 2.35 -20.62 24.86
CA ALA A 106 2.41 -19.32 24.17
C ALA A 106 3.17 -19.37 22.83
N ARG A 107 4.32 -20.06 22.79
CA ARG A 107 5.13 -20.23 21.57
C ARG A 107 4.37 -20.95 20.46
N ALA A 108 3.64 -22.02 20.80
CA ALA A 108 2.87 -22.78 19.82
C ALA A 108 1.70 -21.94 19.27
N LEU A 109 1.03 -21.15 20.13
CA LEU A 109 -0.05 -20.25 19.71
C LEU A 109 0.44 -19.15 18.76
N VAL A 110 1.54 -18.47 19.11
CA VAL A 110 2.13 -17.45 18.23
C VAL A 110 2.57 -18.07 16.91
N LEU A 111 3.19 -19.25 16.95
CA LEU A 111 3.61 -19.97 15.76
C LEU A 111 2.41 -20.36 14.87
N ALA A 112 1.30 -20.80 15.46
CA ALA A 112 0.07 -21.11 14.73
C ALA A 112 -0.53 -19.86 14.05
N ILE A 113 -0.52 -18.70 14.73
CA ILE A 113 -0.97 -17.42 14.15
C ILE A 113 -0.09 -17.01 12.97
N VAL A 114 1.22 -17.20 13.06
CA VAL A 114 2.14 -16.90 11.95
C VAL A 114 1.94 -17.89 10.80
N PHE A 115 1.76 -19.18 11.10
CA PHE A 115 1.51 -20.19 10.06
C PHE A 115 0.23 -19.93 9.26
N SER A 116 -0.83 -19.45 9.91
CA SER A 116 -2.07 -19.14 9.19
C SER A 116 -1.92 -17.99 8.18
N GLN A 117 -0.96 -17.08 8.38
CA GLN A 117 -0.70 -15.97 7.45
C GLN A 117 0.01 -16.40 6.16
N PHE A 118 0.61 -17.59 6.14
CA PHE A 118 1.21 -18.15 4.92
C PHE A 118 0.19 -18.82 4.00
N ILE A 119 -1.06 -19.02 4.46
CA ILE A 119 -2.12 -19.60 3.62
C ILE A 119 -2.47 -18.59 2.52
N PRO A 120 -2.27 -18.94 1.23
CA PRO A 120 -2.56 -18.02 0.14
C PRO A 120 -4.07 -17.72 0.10
N PRO A 121 -4.50 -16.44 0.04
CA PRO A 121 -5.92 -16.09 0.04
C PRO A 121 -6.71 -16.76 -1.09
N VAL A 122 -6.09 -17.02 -2.24
CA VAL A 122 -6.72 -17.72 -3.37
C VAL A 122 -7.20 -19.12 -3.03
N VAL A 123 -6.52 -19.85 -2.14
CA VAL A 123 -6.90 -21.21 -1.72
C VAL A 123 -8.19 -21.19 -0.90
N ILE A 124 -8.41 -20.12 -0.14
CA ILE A 124 -9.61 -19.93 0.70
C ILE A 124 -10.83 -19.59 -0.17
N VAL A 125 -10.61 -18.95 -1.32
CA VAL A 125 -11.69 -18.51 -2.23
C VAL A 125 -12.18 -19.65 -3.13
N LEU A 126 -11.35 -20.65 -3.47
CA LEU A 126 -11.73 -21.76 -4.36
C LEU A 126 -13.07 -22.45 -4.04
N PRO A 127 -13.39 -22.85 -2.78
CA PRO A 127 -14.66 -23.52 -2.47
C PRO A 127 -15.91 -22.64 -2.62
N TYR A 128 -15.76 -21.34 -2.93
CA TYR A 128 -16.90 -20.45 -3.22
C TYR A 128 -17.40 -20.52 -4.67
N PHE A 129 -16.66 -21.20 -5.57
CA PHE A 129 -17.00 -21.41 -6.98
C PHE A 129 -17.07 -22.90 -7.33
#